data_AF-A0A1B3SJM8-F1
#
_entry.id   AF-A0A1B3SJM8-F1
#
_cell.length_a   1.000
_cell.length_b   1.000
_cell.length_c   1.000
_cell.angle_alpha   90.00
_cell.angle_beta   90.00
_cell.angle_gamma   90.00
#
_symmetry.space_group_name_H-M   'P 1'
#
loop_
_entity.id
_entity.type
_entity.pdbx_description
1 polymer ?
#
loop_
_entity_poly.entity_id
_entity_poly.type
_entity_poly.pdbx_seq_one_letter_code
_entity_poly.pdbx_strand_id
1 'polypeptide(L)'
;MVNKVWDDLLKSSNDLIKNFDKSKIIDIVKDFSENLIAFSEIYSSNREAFFKFLNERYKKFIIQCTNIISSADSVAAIMQLNEGTNDYFILINLFRQLMVTLDSLSSEYWLQIIYGMKSEDSELIKFLVTNANKASFELNNLDKKEIEKKAKKFSFLPDKYYNKLLNKGLWEEVKNLEKRVLAKPDGDYEYFKQLVASSDELADDMIVNLWAMLAIAISYLDYLNKLLKG
;
A
#
# COMPACT_ATOMS: atom_id res chain seq x y z
N MET A 1 -23.11 -5.97 2.63
CA MET A 1 -22.40 -5.34 3.77
C MET A 1 -20.91 -5.20 3.45
N VAL A 2 -20.19 -6.31 3.21
CA VAL A 2 -18.75 -6.33 2.83
C VAL A 2 -18.40 -5.34 1.70
N ASN A 3 -19.13 -5.37 0.56
CA ASN A 3 -18.89 -4.45 -0.55
C ASN A 3 -18.94 -2.98 -0.11
N LYS A 4 -19.96 -2.60 0.65
CA LYS A 4 -20.16 -1.22 1.08
C LYS A 4 -19.01 -0.76 1.97
N VAL A 5 -18.66 -1.54 3.00
CA VAL A 5 -17.59 -1.18 3.94
C VAL A 5 -16.23 -1.10 3.24
N TRP A 6 -15.96 -2.01 2.30
CA TRP A 6 -14.75 -1.91 1.47
C TRP A 6 -14.77 -0.68 0.55
N ASP A 7 -15.90 -0.38 -0.09
CA ASP A 7 -16.01 0.78 -0.97
C ASP A 7 -15.89 2.10 -0.21
N ASP A 8 -16.43 2.17 1.02
CA ASP A 8 -16.30 3.32 1.92
C ASP A 8 -14.84 3.50 2.39
N LEU A 9 -14.16 2.41 2.76
CA LEU A 9 -12.72 2.42 3.08
C LEU A 9 -11.85 2.82 1.88
N LEU A 10 -12.15 2.28 0.69
CA LEU A 10 -11.45 2.64 -0.55
C LEU A 10 -11.67 4.10 -0.91
N LYS A 11 -12.88 4.63 -0.72
CA LYS A 11 -13.19 6.04 -0.99
C LYS A 11 -12.40 6.96 -0.05
N SER A 12 -12.47 6.73 1.25
CA SER A 12 -11.70 7.51 2.23
C SER A 12 -10.19 7.38 2.01
N SER A 13 -9.69 6.20 1.61
CA SER A 13 -8.29 6.02 1.19
C SER A 13 -7.93 6.93 0.01
N ASN A 14 -8.77 6.96 -1.03
CA ASN A 14 -8.56 7.79 -2.22
C ASN A 14 -8.63 9.29 -1.91
N ASP A 15 -9.49 9.68 -0.97
CA ASP A 15 -9.62 11.08 -0.54
C ASP A 15 -8.38 11.50 0.26
N LEU A 16 -7.86 10.63 1.13
CA LEU A 16 -6.62 10.86 1.89
C LEU A 16 -5.41 11.04 0.95
N ILE A 17 -5.20 10.13 -0.01
CA ILE A 17 -4.03 10.20 -0.90
C ILE A 17 -4.04 11.42 -1.82
N LYS A 18 -5.21 11.96 -2.16
CA LYS A 18 -5.34 13.09 -3.10
C LYS A 18 -5.28 14.43 -2.39
N ASN A 19 -6.01 14.53 -1.27
CA ASN A 19 -6.24 15.78 -0.58
C ASN A 19 -5.31 15.97 0.63
N PHE A 20 -4.24 15.17 0.72
CA PHE A 20 -3.27 15.31 1.80
C PHE A 20 -2.76 16.75 1.92
N ASP A 21 -3.11 17.36 3.05
CA ASP A 21 -2.69 18.67 3.49
C ASP A 21 -2.37 18.54 4.99
N LYS A 22 -1.11 18.78 5.35
CA LYS A 22 -0.63 18.65 6.73
C LYS A 22 -1.43 19.53 7.70
N SER A 23 -1.98 20.66 7.23
CA SER A 23 -2.80 21.57 8.04
C SER A 23 -4.22 21.08 8.32
N LYS A 24 -4.73 20.11 7.54
CA LYS A 24 -6.08 19.51 7.66
C LYS A 24 -6.05 18.00 7.88
N ILE A 25 -4.88 17.49 8.26
CA ILE A 25 -4.60 16.05 8.32
C ILE A 25 -5.57 15.35 9.27
N ILE A 26 -5.93 15.99 10.39
CA ILE A 26 -6.79 15.43 11.43
C ILE A 26 -8.17 15.04 10.88
N ASP A 27 -8.82 15.91 10.09
CA ASP A 27 -10.17 15.65 9.59
C ASP A 27 -10.19 14.55 8.52
N ILE A 28 -9.22 14.56 7.60
CA ILE A 28 -9.10 13.58 6.52
C ILE A 28 -8.72 12.20 7.07
N VAL A 29 -7.86 12.18 8.08
CA VAL A 29 -7.42 10.97 8.77
C VAL A 29 -8.54 10.38 9.62
N LYS A 30 -9.38 11.21 10.23
CA LYS A 30 -10.52 10.78 11.03
C LYS A 30 -11.48 9.92 10.19
N ASP A 31 -11.91 10.41 9.03
CA ASP A 31 -12.81 9.67 8.14
C ASP A 31 -12.22 8.32 7.70
N PHE A 32 -10.92 8.28 7.39
CA PHE A 32 -10.23 7.04 7.07
C PHE A 32 -10.19 6.08 8.27
N SER A 33 -9.87 6.58 9.46
CA SER A 33 -9.77 5.78 10.69
C SER A 33 -11.12 5.15 11.08
N GLU A 34 -12.23 5.88 10.97
CA GLU A 34 -13.57 5.37 11.28
C GLU A 34 -13.98 4.25 10.29
N ASN A 35 -13.70 4.44 9.00
CA ASN A 35 -13.95 3.42 7.98
C ASN A 35 -13.04 2.18 8.16
N LEU A 36 -11.81 2.37 8.64
CA LEU A 36 -10.88 1.28 8.93
C LEU A 36 -11.36 0.44 10.12
N ILE A 37 -11.87 1.07 11.17
CA ILE A 37 -12.47 0.37 12.32
C ILE A 37 -13.70 -0.42 11.88
N ALA A 38 -14.62 0.22 11.15
CA ALA A 38 -15.80 -0.46 10.62
C ALA A 38 -15.43 -1.64 9.72
N PHE A 39 -14.38 -1.50 8.91
CA PHE A 39 -13.82 -2.59 8.12
C PHE A 39 -13.35 -3.77 8.99
N SER A 40 -12.54 -3.50 10.02
CA SER A 40 -12.00 -4.54 10.91
C SER A 40 -13.11 -5.27 11.67
N GLU A 41 -14.14 -4.57 12.13
CA GLU A 41 -15.29 -5.19 12.81
C GLU A 41 -16.02 -6.19 11.91
N ILE A 42 -16.34 -5.80 10.67
CA ILE A 42 -17.04 -6.70 9.74
C ILE A 42 -16.10 -7.83 9.32
N TYR A 43 -14.82 -7.57 9.08
CA TYR A 43 -13.84 -8.61 8.75
C TYR A 43 -13.75 -9.65 9.87
N SER A 44 -13.63 -9.23 11.12
CA SER A 44 -13.59 -10.10 12.28
C SER A 44 -14.89 -10.90 12.46
N SER A 45 -16.05 -10.31 12.13
CA SER A 45 -17.34 -11.00 12.23
C SER A 45 -17.56 -12.08 11.16
N ASN A 46 -16.98 -11.94 9.96
CA ASN A 46 -17.21 -12.87 8.85
C ASN A 46 -16.06 -12.87 7.82
N ARG A 47 -14.95 -13.51 8.21
CA ARG A 47 -13.75 -13.63 7.35
C ARG A 47 -14.01 -14.36 6.04
N GLU A 48 -14.85 -15.39 6.04
CA GLU A 48 -15.15 -16.19 4.85
C GLU A 48 -15.81 -15.34 3.75
N ALA A 49 -16.82 -14.54 4.12
CA ALA A 49 -17.47 -13.63 3.19
C ALA A 49 -16.49 -12.61 2.60
N PHE A 50 -15.53 -12.14 3.41
CA PHE A 50 -14.45 -11.28 2.93
C PHE A 50 -13.56 -11.99 1.92
N PHE A 51 -12.98 -13.15 2.26
CA PHE A 51 -12.12 -13.88 1.32
C PHE A 51 -12.81 -14.20 0.00
N LYS A 52 -14.11 -14.57 0.05
CA LYS A 52 -14.91 -14.75 -1.15
C LYS A 52 -14.99 -13.46 -1.98
N PHE A 53 -15.33 -12.34 -1.35
CA PHE A 53 -15.35 -11.02 -1.99
C PHE A 53 -14.00 -10.65 -2.62
N LEU A 54 -12.88 -10.88 -1.93
CA LEU A 54 -11.53 -10.59 -2.45
C LEU A 54 -11.20 -11.45 -3.67
N ASN A 55 -11.52 -12.75 -3.60
CA ASN A 55 -11.27 -13.66 -4.71
C ASN A 55 -12.11 -13.29 -5.95
N GLU A 56 -13.32 -12.78 -5.75
CA GLU A 56 -14.17 -12.30 -6.84
C GLU A 56 -13.66 -10.97 -7.43
N ARG A 57 -13.30 -10.00 -6.58
CA ARG A 57 -12.98 -8.62 -7.00
C ARG A 57 -11.52 -8.41 -7.38
N TYR A 58 -10.60 -9.09 -6.70
CA TYR A 58 -9.14 -8.90 -6.76
C TYR A 58 -8.39 -10.21 -7.04
N LYS A 59 -9.00 -11.16 -7.77
CA LYS A 59 -8.42 -12.47 -8.10
C LYS A 59 -6.94 -12.43 -8.53
N LYS A 60 -6.60 -11.45 -9.38
CA LYS A 60 -5.25 -11.27 -9.95
C LYS A 60 -4.21 -10.77 -8.94
N PHE A 61 -4.64 -10.30 -7.77
CA PHE A 61 -3.82 -9.73 -6.71
C PHE A 61 -4.18 -10.33 -5.35
N ILE A 62 -4.66 -11.58 -5.31
CA ILE A 62 -5.28 -12.16 -4.11
C ILE A 62 -4.31 -12.21 -2.93
N ILE A 63 -3.03 -12.48 -3.18
CA ILE A 63 -1.97 -12.54 -2.16
C ILE A 63 -1.74 -11.14 -1.57
N GLN A 64 -1.52 -10.15 -2.43
CA GLN A 64 -1.28 -8.77 -2.01
C GLN A 64 -2.50 -8.19 -1.28
N CYS A 65 -3.71 -8.49 -1.78
CA CYS A 65 -4.96 -8.08 -1.16
C CYS A 65 -5.15 -8.69 0.24
N THR A 66 -4.81 -9.97 0.40
CA THR A 66 -4.85 -10.64 1.71
C THR A 66 -3.88 -10.00 2.70
N ASN A 67 -2.66 -9.65 2.24
CA ASN A 67 -1.68 -8.95 3.07
C ASN A 67 -2.20 -7.57 3.52
N ILE A 68 -2.73 -6.77 2.60
CA ILE A 68 -3.31 -5.45 2.90
C ILE A 68 -4.41 -5.55 3.95
N ILE A 69 -5.29 -6.53 3.82
CA ILE A 69 -6.43 -6.68 4.73
C ILE A 69 -5.99 -7.15 6.11
N SER A 70 -5.03 -8.08 6.16
CA SER A 70 -4.45 -8.53 7.43
C SER A 70 -3.72 -7.38 8.14
N SER A 71 -3.00 -6.53 7.39
CA SER A 71 -2.39 -5.31 7.91
C SER A 71 -3.44 -4.29 8.36
N ALA A 72 -4.53 -4.11 7.60
CA ALA A 72 -5.62 -3.20 7.95
C ALA A 72 -6.28 -3.59 9.28
N ASP A 73 -6.58 -4.88 9.46
CA ASP A 73 -7.14 -5.42 10.70
C ASP A 73 -6.17 -5.25 11.88
N SER A 74 -4.87 -5.53 11.67
CA SER A 74 -3.84 -5.36 12.69
C SER A 74 -3.68 -3.90 13.12
N VAL A 75 -3.66 -2.97 12.17
CA VAL A 75 -3.59 -1.53 12.45
C VAL A 75 -4.82 -1.08 13.24
N ALA A 76 -6.03 -1.51 12.83
CA ALA A 76 -7.26 -1.19 13.53
C ALA A 76 -7.25 -1.71 14.99
N ALA A 77 -6.80 -2.95 15.20
CA ALA A 77 -6.72 -3.55 16.53
C ALA A 77 -5.72 -2.82 17.45
N ILE A 78 -4.53 -2.48 16.95
CA ILE A 78 -3.52 -1.75 17.74
C ILE A 78 -4.03 -0.37 18.16
N MET A 79 -4.73 0.32 17.25
CA MET A 79 -5.35 1.62 17.56
C MET A 79 -6.43 1.55 18.64
N GLN A 80 -7.13 0.42 18.74
CA GLN A 80 -8.15 0.23 19.77
C GLN A 80 -7.56 -0.12 21.14
N LEU A 81 -6.33 -0.67 21.18
CA LEU A 81 -5.71 -1.20 22.40
C LEU A 81 -4.85 -0.17 23.16
N ASN A 82 -4.34 0.87 22.48
CA ASN A 82 -3.72 2.09 23.04
C ASN A 82 -2.82 1.90 24.29
N GLU A 83 -1.97 0.86 24.35
CA GLU A 83 -1.17 0.56 25.56
C GLU A 83 0.23 -0.02 25.24
N GLY A 84 1.24 0.86 25.13
CA GLY A 84 2.63 0.55 25.52
C GLY A 84 3.67 0.38 24.41
N THR A 85 4.94 0.23 24.82
CA THR A 85 6.11 0.25 23.93
C THR A 85 6.22 -0.93 22.96
N ASN A 86 5.53 -2.04 23.24
CA ASN A 86 5.49 -3.22 22.36
C ASN A 86 4.67 -2.97 21.09
N ASP A 87 3.70 -2.05 21.13
CA ASP A 87 2.86 -1.72 19.99
C ASP A 87 3.68 -1.07 18.88
N TYR A 88 4.71 -0.27 19.22
CA TYR A 88 5.56 0.37 18.22
C TYR A 88 6.38 -0.62 17.39
N PHE A 89 6.88 -1.72 17.96
CA PHE A 89 7.57 -2.74 17.16
C PHE A 89 6.65 -3.40 16.14
N ILE A 90 5.41 -3.65 16.54
CA ILE A 90 4.38 -4.20 15.65
C ILE A 90 4.07 -3.19 14.54
N LEU A 91 3.88 -1.92 14.89
CA LEU A 91 3.65 -0.82 13.94
C LEU A 91 4.80 -0.68 12.92
N ILE A 92 6.06 -0.77 13.36
CA ILE A 92 7.23 -0.74 12.45
C ILE A 92 7.23 -1.93 11.49
N ASN A 93 6.96 -3.13 12.01
CA ASN A 93 6.90 -4.33 11.18
C ASN A 93 5.77 -4.26 10.16
N LEU A 94 4.59 -3.75 10.56
CA LEU A 94 3.47 -3.48 9.66
C LEU A 94 3.85 -2.45 8.59
N PHE A 95 4.56 -1.38 8.97
CA PHE A 95 5.02 -0.37 8.03
C PHE A 95 5.95 -0.96 6.96
N ARG A 96 6.95 -1.75 7.38
CA ARG A 96 7.85 -2.47 6.47
C ARG A 96 7.10 -3.43 5.56
N GLN A 97 6.17 -4.20 6.12
CA GLN A 97 5.36 -5.13 5.35
C GLN A 97 4.53 -4.41 4.28
N LEU A 98 3.95 -3.25 4.61
CA LEU A 98 3.20 -2.43 3.66
C LEU A 98 4.10 -1.87 2.57
N MET A 99 5.32 -1.41 2.89
CA MET A 99 6.32 -0.98 1.89
C MET A 99 6.62 -2.10 0.89
N VAL A 100 6.96 -3.30 1.39
CA VAL A 100 7.21 -4.49 0.55
C VAL A 100 5.97 -4.87 -0.26
N THR A 101 4.77 -4.67 0.30
CA THR A 101 3.51 -4.96 -0.39
C THR A 101 3.29 -4.03 -1.60
N LEU A 102 3.73 -2.77 -1.54
CA LEU A 102 3.67 -1.87 -2.69
C LEU A 102 4.57 -2.34 -3.85
N ASP A 103 5.79 -2.78 -3.54
CA ASP A 103 6.71 -3.34 -4.55
C ASP A 103 6.15 -4.66 -5.11
N SER A 104 5.56 -5.50 -4.25
CA SER A 104 4.91 -6.74 -4.67
C SER A 104 3.71 -6.50 -5.58
N LEU A 105 2.90 -5.47 -5.33
CA LEU A 105 1.79 -5.05 -6.21
C LEU A 105 2.31 -4.62 -7.60
N SER A 106 3.38 -3.83 -7.64
CA SER A 106 4.04 -3.42 -8.88
C SER A 106 4.58 -4.62 -9.65
N SER A 107 5.22 -5.58 -8.96
CA SER A 107 5.71 -6.83 -9.56
C SER A 107 4.58 -7.68 -10.13
N GLU A 108 3.52 -7.89 -9.35
CA GLU A 108 2.36 -8.67 -9.76
C GLU A 108 1.68 -8.06 -10.99
N TYR A 109 1.60 -6.73 -11.06
CA TYR A 109 1.06 -6.06 -12.24
C TYR A 109 1.79 -6.46 -13.53
N TRP A 110 3.12 -6.49 -13.52
CA TRP A 110 3.93 -6.93 -14.66
C TRP A 110 3.64 -8.39 -15.02
N LEU A 111 3.55 -9.27 -14.03
CA LEU A 111 3.23 -10.69 -14.24
C LEU A 111 1.82 -10.86 -14.84
N GLN A 112 0.85 -10.10 -14.37
CA GLN A 112 -0.51 -10.14 -14.90
C GLN A 112 -0.62 -9.62 -16.34
N ILE A 113 0.25 -8.68 -16.76
CA ILE A 113 0.36 -8.30 -18.17
C ILE A 113 0.86 -9.49 -19.00
N ILE A 114 1.89 -10.22 -18.53
CA ILE A 114 2.41 -11.42 -19.22
C ILE A 114 1.29 -12.45 -19.41
N TYR A 115 0.56 -12.77 -18.33
CA TYR A 115 -0.53 -13.75 -18.37
C TYR A 115 -1.72 -13.29 -19.22
N GLY A 116 -2.02 -11.99 -19.21
CA GLY A 116 -3.14 -11.41 -19.95
C GLY A 116 -2.91 -11.32 -21.45
N MET A 117 -1.69 -10.94 -21.87
CA MET A 117 -1.38 -10.73 -23.28
C MET A 117 -1.20 -12.03 -24.06
N LYS A 118 -0.76 -13.13 -23.40
CA LYS A 118 -0.45 -14.43 -24.04
C LYS A 118 0.42 -14.28 -25.30
N SER A 119 1.30 -13.28 -25.31
CA SER A 119 2.17 -12.99 -26.45
C SER A 119 3.33 -13.98 -26.50
N GLU A 120 3.71 -14.41 -27.71
CA GLU A 120 4.92 -15.20 -27.95
C GLU A 120 6.15 -14.33 -28.26
N ASP A 121 5.99 -12.99 -28.24
CA ASP A 121 7.08 -12.05 -28.49
C ASP A 121 8.13 -12.12 -27.36
N SER A 122 9.26 -12.75 -27.67
CA SER A 122 10.37 -12.93 -26.72
C SER A 122 10.97 -11.61 -26.20
N GLU A 123 10.95 -10.53 -27.00
CA GLU A 123 11.44 -9.22 -26.56
C GLU A 123 10.50 -8.64 -25.51
N LEU A 124 9.18 -8.71 -25.75
CA LEU A 124 8.17 -8.28 -24.80
C LEU A 124 8.23 -9.10 -23.50
N ILE A 125 8.25 -10.43 -23.60
CA ILE A 125 8.31 -11.31 -22.41
C ILE A 125 9.55 -10.97 -21.57
N LYS A 126 10.72 -10.86 -22.21
CA LYS A 126 11.97 -10.55 -21.50
C LYS A 126 11.93 -9.18 -20.85
N PHE A 127 11.32 -8.18 -21.50
CA PHE A 127 11.08 -6.86 -20.93
C PHE A 127 10.19 -6.93 -19.69
N LEU A 128 9.03 -7.60 -19.78
CA LEU A 128 8.07 -7.69 -18.66
C LEU A 128 8.66 -8.47 -17.47
N VAL A 129 9.34 -9.60 -17.71
CA VAL A 129 9.99 -10.38 -16.65
C VAL A 129 11.10 -9.57 -15.95
N THR A 130 11.89 -8.82 -16.73
CA THR A 130 12.94 -7.97 -16.15
C THR A 130 12.35 -6.89 -15.26
N ASN A 131 11.23 -6.27 -15.66
CA ASN A 131 10.55 -5.27 -14.85
C ASN A 131 9.85 -5.88 -13.63
N ALA A 132 9.26 -7.07 -13.75
CA ALA A 132 8.68 -7.79 -12.62
C ALA A 132 9.72 -8.07 -11.52
N ASN A 133 10.93 -8.50 -11.90
CA ASN A 133 12.01 -8.82 -10.97
C ASN A 133 12.69 -7.59 -10.34
N LYS A 134 12.57 -6.42 -10.98
CA LYS A 134 13.14 -5.16 -10.52
C LYS A 134 12.05 -4.19 -10.06
N ALA A 135 10.83 -4.69 -9.89
CA ALA A 135 9.68 -3.85 -9.63
C ALA A 135 9.89 -3.08 -8.34
N SER A 136 9.67 -1.77 -8.44
CA SER A 136 9.53 -0.90 -7.28
C SER A 136 8.28 -0.06 -7.48
N PHE A 137 7.63 0.29 -6.37
CA PHE A 137 6.56 1.26 -6.35
C PHE A 137 7.03 2.63 -6.88
N GLU A 138 8.26 3.01 -6.53
CA GLU A 138 8.87 4.26 -6.98
C GLU A 138 9.63 4.06 -8.30
N LEU A 139 8.98 4.39 -9.41
CA LEU A 139 9.65 4.39 -10.71
C LEU A 139 10.52 5.64 -10.87
N ASN A 140 11.82 5.44 -11.15
CA ASN A 140 12.69 6.55 -11.53
C ASN A 140 12.34 7.10 -12.93
N ASN A 141 12.81 8.31 -13.23
CA ASN A 141 12.47 9.01 -14.48
C ASN A 141 13.00 8.33 -15.76
N LEU A 142 14.09 7.56 -15.67
CA LEU A 142 14.68 6.86 -16.81
C LEU A 142 13.82 5.64 -17.17
N ASP A 143 13.51 4.81 -16.17
CA ASP A 143 12.67 3.63 -16.31
C ASP A 143 11.28 4.01 -16.84
N LYS A 144 10.70 5.12 -16.34
CA LYS A 144 9.42 5.64 -16.81
C LYS A 144 9.39 5.89 -18.32
N LYS A 145 10.41 6.56 -18.88
CA LYS A 145 10.46 6.88 -20.31
C LYS A 145 10.57 5.62 -21.15
N GLU A 146 11.36 4.65 -20.70
CA GLU A 146 11.49 3.36 -21.38
C GLU A 146 10.17 2.58 -21.34
N ILE A 147 9.53 2.49 -20.15
CA ILE A 147 8.23 1.85 -19.96
C ILE A 147 7.18 2.48 -20.88
N GLU A 148 7.09 3.81 -20.97
CA GLU A 148 6.12 4.48 -21.85
C GLU A 148 6.37 4.18 -23.33
N LYS A 149 7.64 4.09 -23.75
CA LYS A 149 8.00 3.71 -25.13
C LYS A 149 7.61 2.27 -25.43
N LYS A 150 7.92 1.33 -24.53
CA LYS A 150 7.59 -0.09 -24.68
C LYS A 150 6.09 -0.35 -24.58
N ALA A 151 5.38 0.36 -23.70
CA ALA A 151 3.93 0.35 -23.58
C ALA A 151 3.24 0.69 -24.90
N LYS A 152 3.72 1.73 -25.60
CA LYS A 152 3.22 2.08 -26.94
C LYS A 152 3.56 1.01 -27.98
N LYS A 153 4.81 0.52 -27.99
CA LYS A 153 5.26 -0.51 -28.94
C LYS A 153 4.43 -1.79 -28.82
N PHE A 154 4.16 -2.22 -27.59
CA PHE A 154 3.55 -3.51 -27.29
C PHE A 154 2.08 -3.41 -26.88
N SER A 155 1.48 -2.22 -26.89
CA SER A 155 0.06 -1.99 -26.57
C SER A 155 -0.38 -2.48 -25.19
N PHE A 156 0.45 -2.28 -24.16
CA PHE A 156 0.02 -2.45 -22.77
C PHE A 156 -0.13 -1.07 -22.09
N LEU A 157 -1.02 -0.97 -21.11
CA LEU A 157 -1.16 0.24 -20.29
C LEU A 157 0.00 0.28 -19.29
N PRO A 158 0.73 1.39 -19.10
CA PRO A 158 1.75 1.44 -18.06
C PRO A 158 1.13 1.95 -16.74
N ASP A 159 1.66 1.47 -15.62
CA ASP A 159 1.33 1.99 -14.29
C ASP A 159 1.79 3.46 -14.18
N LYS A 160 0.85 4.34 -13.79
CA LYS A 160 1.08 5.77 -13.59
C LYS A 160 0.70 6.24 -12.19
N TYR A 161 0.34 5.33 -11.28
CA TYR A 161 -0.21 5.67 -9.97
C TYR A 161 0.70 6.62 -9.20
N TYR A 162 1.95 6.20 -8.96
CA TYR A 162 2.94 6.98 -8.23
C TYR A 162 3.10 8.38 -8.83
N ASN A 163 3.16 8.47 -10.16
CA ASN A 163 3.51 9.71 -10.87
C ASN A 163 2.34 10.67 -11.08
N LYS A 164 1.10 10.19 -11.08
CA LYS A 164 -0.08 11.00 -11.46
C LYS A 164 -1.15 11.11 -10.39
N LEU A 165 -1.23 10.15 -9.48
CA LEU A 165 -2.32 10.05 -8.51
C LEU A 165 -1.84 10.28 -7.08
N LEU A 166 -0.65 9.79 -6.72
CA LEU A 166 -0.11 9.93 -5.38
C LEU A 166 0.34 11.37 -5.10
N ASN A 167 -0.18 11.97 -4.02
CA ASN A 167 0.33 13.22 -3.49
C ASN A 167 1.79 13.04 -3.02
N LYS A 168 2.70 13.87 -3.55
CA LYS A 168 4.13 13.76 -3.29
C LYS A 168 4.52 14.17 -1.87
N GLY A 169 3.82 15.13 -1.27
CA GLY A 169 4.04 15.51 0.12
C GLY A 169 3.69 14.37 1.08
N LEU A 170 2.59 13.65 0.83
CA LEU A 170 2.25 12.45 1.60
C LEU A 170 3.36 11.39 1.51
N TRP A 171 3.87 11.15 0.30
CA TRP A 171 4.94 10.19 0.10
C TRP A 171 6.25 10.62 0.76
N GLU A 172 6.59 11.90 0.74
CA GLU A 172 7.76 12.44 1.42
C GLU A 172 7.72 12.20 2.93
N GLU A 173 6.57 12.37 3.58
CA GLU A 173 6.39 12.05 5.00
C GLU A 173 6.64 10.56 5.28
N VAL A 174 6.08 9.67 4.43
CA VAL A 174 6.34 8.22 4.50
C VAL A 174 7.83 7.91 4.39
N LYS A 175 8.52 8.50 3.41
CA LYS A 175 9.97 8.28 3.21
C LYS A 175 10.81 8.86 4.33
N ASN A 176 10.37 9.95 4.96
CA ASN A 176 11.05 10.51 6.12
C ASN A 176 10.95 9.55 7.32
N LEU A 177 9.77 8.96 7.55
CA LEU A 177 9.63 7.92 8.57
C LEU A 177 10.45 6.68 8.23
N GLU A 178 10.41 6.22 6.98
CA GLU A 178 11.21 5.08 6.52
C GLU A 178 12.70 5.29 6.82
N LYS A 179 13.25 6.47 6.51
CA LYS A 179 14.64 6.80 6.83
C LYS A 179 14.91 6.79 8.33
N ARG A 180 14.00 7.31 9.16
CA ARG A 180 14.16 7.34 10.62
C ARG A 180 14.12 5.94 11.24
N VAL A 181 13.19 5.11 10.78
CA VAL A 181 12.87 3.81 11.39
C VAL A 181 13.66 2.66 10.76
N LEU A 182 14.08 2.78 9.50
CA LEU A 182 14.85 1.75 8.79
C LEU A 182 16.33 2.13 8.62
N ALA A 183 16.81 3.17 9.32
CA ALA A 183 18.21 3.61 9.26
C ALA A 183 19.23 2.54 9.69
N LYS A 184 18.80 1.56 10.52
CA LYS A 184 19.65 0.47 10.98
C LYS A 184 19.12 -0.90 10.55
N PRO A 185 20.01 -1.90 10.33
CA PRO A 185 19.62 -3.26 10.02
C PRO A 185 18.76 -3.89 11.12
N ASP A 186 18.00 -4.90 10.74
CA ASP A 186 17.06 -5.63 11.59
C ASP A 186 17.69 -6.09 12.91
N GLY A 187 16.94 -5.90 14.02
CA GLY A 187 17.24 -6.52 15.30
C GLY A 187 17.88 -5.64 16.38
N ASP A 188 18.20 -4.36 16.11
CA ASP A 188 18.67 -3.43 17.16
C ASP A 188 17.49 -2.91 18.00
N TYR A 189 16.87 -3.81 18.76
CA TYR A 189 15.76 -3.54 19.68
C TYR A 189 16.08 -2.38 20.64
N GLU A 190 17.35 -2.21 21.03
CA GLU A 190 17.81 -1.11 21.87
C GLU A 190 17.85 0.23 21.12
N TYR A 191 18.27 0.25 19.86
CA TYR A 191 18.13 1.45 19.03
C TYR A 191 16.66 1.90 18.89
N PHE A 192 15.74 0.95 18.70
CA PHE A 192 14.31 1.28 18.58
C PHE A 192 13.72 1.77 19.91
N LYS A 193 14.07 1.14 21.04
CA LYS A 193 13.70 1.65 22.36
C LYS A 193 14.20 3.07 22.58
N GLN A 194 15.45 3.35 22.21
CA GLN A 194 16.04 4.68 22.32
C GLN A 194 15.33 5.69 21.41
N LEU A 195 14.99 5.30 20.17
CA LEU A 195 14.27 6.15 19.22
C LEU A 195 12.88 6.53 19.73
N VAL A 196 12.12 5.56 20.26
CA VAL A 196 10.79 5.79 20.85
C VAL A 196 10.89 6.60 22.14
N ALA A 197 11.87 6.30 23.01
CA ALA A 197 12.06 7.01 24.28
C ALA A 197 12.59 8.44 24.12
N SER A 198 13.10 8.82 22.94
CA SER A 198 13.68 10.14 22.69
C SER A 198 12.78 11.06 21.85
N SER A 199 11.60 10.59 21.43
CA SER A 199 10.71 11.35 20.55
C SER A 199 9.26 11.13 20.93
N ASP A 200 8.72 11.99 21.81
CA ASP A 200 7.30 11.99 22.17
C ASP A 200 6.38 12.11 20.94
N GLU A 201 6.83 12.78 19.87
CA GLU A 201 6.10 12.95 18.61
C GLU A 201 6.20 11.74 17.64
N LEU A 202 7.08 10.76 17.90
CA LEU A 202 7.31 9.64 16.96
C LEU A 202 6.13 8.68 16.93
N ALA A 203 5.44 8.52 18.06
CA ALA A 203 4.29 7.65 18.18
C ALA A 203 3.15 8.09 17.25
N ASP A 204 2.77 9.37 17.34
CA ASP A 204 1.73 9.97 16.52
C ASP A 204 2.13 9.99 15.05
N ASP A 205 3.39 10.34 14.76
CA ASP A 205 3.96 10.28 13.41
C ASP A 205 3.84 8.87 12.81
N MET A 206 4.15 7.82 13.59
CA MET A 206 4.09 6.44 13.13
C MET A 206 2.68 6.00 12.80
N ILE A 207 1.69 6.35 13.63
CA ILE A 207 0.29 6.01 13.40
C ILE A 207 -0.22 6.69 12.11
N VAL A 208 0.05 8.00 11.96
CA VAL A 208 -0.38 8.77 10.78
C VAL A 208 0.27 8.24 9.50
N ASN A 209 1.56 7.92 9.55
CA ASN A 209 2.27 7.37 8.38
C ASN A 209 1.84 5.92 8.06
N LEU A 210 1.43 5.13 9.06
CA LEU A 210 0.83 3.82 8.80
C LEU A 210 -0.53 3.92 8.12
N TRP A 211 -1.37 4.88 8.52
CA TRP A 211 -2.62 5.17 7.82
C TRP A 211 -2.36 5.64 6.39
N ALA A 212 -1.39 6.52 6.20
CA ALA A 212 -0.95 6.94 4.87
C ALA A 212 -0.55 5.73 4.02
N MET A 213 0.32 4.87 4.54
CA MET A 213 0.78 3.67 3.83
C MET A 213 -0.34 2.71 3.50
N LEU A 214 -1.25 2.48 4.44
CA LEU A 214 -2.40 1.60 4.23
C LEU A 214 -3.36 2.17 3.18
N ALA A 215 -3.67 3.47 3.25
CA ALA A 215 -4.49 4.16 2.26
C ALA A 215 -3.86 4.11 0.85
N ILE A 216 -2.53 4.26 0.76
CA ILE A 216 -1.78 4.09 -0.48
C ILE A 216 -1.91 2.66 -1.00
N ALA A 217 -1.70 1.65 -0.16
CA ALA A 217 -1.76 0.25 -0.57
C ALA A 217 -3.16 -0.17 -1.05
N ILE A 218 -4.21 0.21 -0.32
CA ILE A 218 -5.62 -0.05 -0.69
C ILE A 218 -5.95 0.61 -2.03
N SER A 219 -5.62 1.89 -2.18
CA SER A 219 -5.91 2.65 -3.39
C SER A 219 -5.11 2.18 -4.59
N TYR A 220 -3.85 1.78 -4.38
CA TYR A 220 -2.97 1.28 -5.44
C TYR A 220 -3.40 -0.10 -5.93
N LEU A 221 -3.77 -1.01 -5.02
CA LEU A 221 -4.39 -2.30 -5.37
C LEU A 221 -5.60 -2.10 -6.28
N ASP A 222 -6.52 -1.21 -5.89
CA ASP A 222 -7.73 -0.96 -6.68
C ASP A 222 -7.43 -0.32 -8.03
N TYR A 223 -6.47 0.62 -8.07
CA TYR A 223 -5.97 1.20 -9.31
C TYR A 223 -5.42 0.15 -10.27
N LEU A 224 -4.50 -0.72 -9.82
CA LEU A 224 -3.90 -1.75 -10.67
C LEU A 224 -4.93 -2.78 -11.15
N ASN A 225 -5.87 -3.16 -10.28
CA ASN A 225 -6.95 -4.06 -10.63
C ASN A 225 -7.87 -3.47 -11.72
N LYS A 226 -8.15 -2.17 -11.67
CA LYS A 226 -8.87 -1.46 -12.73
C LYS A 226 -8.03 -1.34 -14.01
N LEU A 227 -6.74 -1.03 -13.87
CA LEU A 227 -5.81 -0.88 -14.99
C LEU A 227 -5.71 -2.16 -15.84
N LEU A 228 -5.83 -3.34 -15.21
CA LEU A 228 -5.85 -4.64 -15.90
C LEU A 228 -7.20 -5.02 -16.52
N LYS A 229 -8.26 -4.23 -16.33
CA LYS A 229 -9.59 -4.46 -16.93
C LYS A 229 -9.79 -3.70 -18.25
N GLY A 230 -8.94 -2.72 -18.55
CA GLY A 230 -9.06 -1.84 -19.72
C GLY A 230 -9.71 -0.52 -19.37
#